data_AF-A0A6L6CXX9-F1
#
_entry.id   AF-A0A6L6CXX9-F1
#
_cell.length_a   1.000
_cell.length_b   1.000
_cell.length_c   1.000
_cell.angle_alpha   90.00
_cell.angle_beta   90.00
_cell.angle_gamma   90.00
#
_symmetry.space_group_name_H-M   'P 1'
#
loop_
_entity.id
_entity.type
_entity.pdbx_description
1 polymer ?
#
loop_
_entity_poly.entity_id
_entity_poly.type
_entity_poly.pdbx_seq_one_letter_code
_entity_poly.pdbx_strand_id
1 'polypeptide(L)'
;MKASEFFEGADDAQQEKWERELIEKYPESASHVAESKQRMSGWSKEDGALIQKELAEIDARLVELIDAGIEPEDSRTQDVIADHFRWVSQFWSPSAEAYVALGDMYNESPDFLERFNGIHPKLAPFQRDAMAHYALNILINE
;
A
#
# COMPACT_ATOMS: atom_id res chain seq x y z
N MET A 1 2.08 14.25 -13.98
CA MET A 1 0.71 13.73 -14.16
C MET A 1 -0.01 13.84 -12.85
N LYS A 2 -1.32 14.03 -12.91
CA LYS A 2 -2.13 14.39 -11.76
C LYS A 2 -2.93 13.18 -11.29
N ALA A 3 -2.89 12.83 -10.00
CA ALA A 3 -3.73 11.75 -9.49
C ALA A 3 -5.21 12.01 -9.75
N SER A 4 -5.65 13.27 -9.77
CA SER A 4 -7.04 13.66 -10.06
C SER A 4 -7.53 13.27 -11.46
N GLU A 5 -6.64 12.94 -12.39
CA GLU A 5 -7.01 12.45 -13.72
C GLU A 5 -7.59 11.02 -13.69
N PHE A 6 -7.20 10.23 -12.68
CA PHE A 6 -7.52 8.80 -12.57
C PHE A 6 -8.33 8.47 -11.31
N PHE A 7 -8.05 9.17 -10.22
CA PHE A 7 -8.66 8.95 -8.91
C PHE A 7 -9.61 10.10 -8.56
N GLU A 8 -10.90 9.77 -8.42
CA GLU A 8 -11.88 10.74 -7.97
C GLU A 8 -11.58 11.18 -6.53
N GLY A 9 -11.55 12.50 -6.31
CA GLY A 9 -11.27 13.09 -5.00
C GLY A 9 -9.78 13.23 -4.64
N ALA A 10 -8.85 12.87 -5.54
CA ALA A 10 -7.43 13.07 -5.31
C ALA A 10 -7.04 14.56 -5.36
N ASP A 11 -6.22 14.98 -4.39
CA ASP A 11 -5.61 16.32 -4.34
C ASP A 11 -4.18 16.25 -4.89
N ASP A 12 -3.98 16.80 -6.10
CA ASP A 12 -2.68 16.79 -6.77
C ASP A 12 -1.60 17.54 -5.97
N ALA A 13 -1.97 18.61 -5.27
CA ALA A 13 -1.00 19.41 -4.50
C ALA A 13 -0.54 18.64 -3.26
N GLN A 14 -1.46 17.91 -2.62
CA GLN A 14 -1.14 17.02 -1.51
C GLN A 14 -0.26 15.85 -1.97
N GLN A 15 -0.58 15.24 -3.12
CA GLN A 15 0.23 14.17 -3.70
C GLN A 15 1.67 14.65 -3.97
N GLU A 16 1.84 15.79 -4.65
CA GLU A 16 3.18 16.33 -4.94
C GLU A 16 3.98 16.67 -3.68
N LYS A 17 3.28 17.04 -2.59
CA LYS A 17 3.93 17.29 -1.30
C LYS A 17 4.41 15.98 -0.69
N TRP A 18 3.56 14.97 -0.60
CA TRP A 18 3.94 13.65 -0.07
C TRP A 18 5.06 13.01 -0.86
N GLU A 19 5.03 13.08 -2.19
CA GLU A 19 6.11 12.55 -3.03
C GLU A 19 7.46 13.24 -2.74
N ARG A 20 7.45 14.57 -2.55
CA ARG A 20 8.66 15.32 -2.21
C ARG A 20 9.19 14.94 -0.84
N GLU A 21 8.33 14.88 0.17
CA GLU A 21 8.70 14.49 1.54
C GLU A 21 9.22 13.04 1.58
N LEU A 22 8.60 12.14 0.81
CA LEU A 22 9.01 10.74 0.70
C LEU A 22 10.42 10.62 0.09
N ILE A 23 10.69 11.34 -1.00
CA ILE A 23 12.00 11.34 -1.67
C ILE A 23 13.08 11.99 -0.80
N GLU A 24 12.74 13.05 -0.06
CA GLU A 24 13.67 13.70 0.86
C GLU A 24 14.05 12.78 2.03
N LYS A 25 13.08 12.04 2.58
CA LYS A 25 13.30 11.10 3.69
C LYS A 25 13.94 9.78 3.22
N TYR A 26 13.59 9.30 2.02
CA TYR A 26 14.04 8.04 1.43
C TYR A 26 14.44 8.27 -0.04
N PRO A 27 15.69 8.68 -0.31
CA PRO A 27 16.14 9.00 -1.67
C PRO A 27 15.96 7.86 -2.69
N GLU A 28 15.99 6.61 -2.26
CA GLU A 28 15.73 5.40 -3.06
C GLU A 28 14.30 5.36 -3.63
N SER A 29 13.34 5.98 -2.92
CA SER A 29 11.93 6.03 -3.34
C SER A 29 11.70 6.83 -4.61
N ALA A 30 12.65 7.68 -5.01
CA ALA A 30 12.55 8.47 -6.24
C ALA A 30 12.34 7.58 -7.49
N SER A 31 12.99 6.42 -7.51
CA SER A 31 12.85 5.44 -8.61
C SER A 31 11.44 4.83 -8.63
N HIS A 32 10.90 4.50 -7.46
CA HIS A 32 9.57 3.90 -7.29
C HIS A 32 8.45 4.90 -7.62
N VAL A 33 8.60 6.16 -7.21
CA VAL A 33 7.66 7.25 -7.56
C VAL A 33 7.67 7.50 -9.07
N ALA A 34 8.84 7.51 -9.72
CA ALA A 34 8.95 7.69 -11.16
C ALA A 34 8.29 6.53 -11.93
N GLU A 35 8.52 5.29 -11.50
CA GLU A 35 7.88 4.11 -12.08
C GLU A 35 6.35 4.15 -11.93
N SER A 36 5.86 4.48 -10.74
CA SER A 36 4.42 4.65 -10.46
C SER A 36 3.78 5.65 -11.42
N LYS A 37 4.38 6.83 -11.59
CA LYS A 37 3.91 7.83 -12.55
C LYS A 37 3.91 7.32 -13.99
N GLN A 38 4.92 6.54 -14.36
CA GLN A 38 5.00 5.97 -15.71
C GLN A 38 3.88 4.94 -15.93
N ARG A 39 3.66 4.00 -15.00
CA ARG A 39 2.64 2.96 -15.14
C ARG A 39 1.23 3.55 -15.14
N MET A 40 0.97 4.51 -14.25
CA MET A 40 -0.31 5.20 -14.19
C MET A 40 -0.61 6.05 -15.43
N SER A 41 0.38 6.38 -16.28
CA SER A 41 0.15 7.16 -17.51
C SER A 41 -0.75 6.52 -18.55
N GLY A 42 -0.91 5.19 -18.47
CA GLY A 42 -1.85 4.47 -19.31
C GLY A 42 -3.24 4.28 -18.69
N TRP A 43 -3.47 4.70 -17.45
CA TRP A 43 -4.71 4.39 -16.74
C TRP A 43 -5.87 5.23 -17.22
N SER A 44 -7.05 4.61 -17.26
CA SER A 44 -8.33 5.28 -17.38
C SER A 44 -8.91 5.60 -15.99
N LYS A 45 -10.01 6.34 -15.96
CA LYS A 45 -10.79 6.52 -14.72
C LYS A 45 -11.38 5.20 -14.20
N GLU A 46 -11.70 4.28 -15.11
CA GLU A 46 -12.21 2.96 -14.76
C GLU A 46 -11.13 2.13 -14.05
N ASP A 47 -9.87 2.21 -14.52
CA ASP A 47 -8.73 1.58 -13.86
C ASP A 47 -8.51 2.17 -12.46
N GLY A 48 -8.59 3.50 -12.32
CA GLY A 48 -8.50 4.17 -11.02
C GLY A 48 -9.59 3.71 -10.05
N ALA A 49 -10.83 3.59 -10.51
CA ALA A 49 -11.94 3.10 -9.70
C ALA A 49 -11.79 1.61 -9.31
N LEU A 50 -11.28 0.78 -10.23
CA LEU A 50 -11.01 -0.63 -9.97
C LEU A 50 -9.94 -0.79 -8.88
N ILE A 51 -8.83 -0.06 -9.01
CA ILE A 51 -7.73 -0.08 -8.04
C ILE A 51 -8.18 0.36 -6.65
N GLN A 52 -9.03 1.40 -6.56
CA GLN A 52 -9.60 1.83 -5.27
C GLN A 52 -10.50 0.75 -4.67
N LYS A 53 -11.32 0.09 -5.50
CA LYS A 53 -12.20 -1.00 -5.07
C LYS A 53 -11.39 -2.21 -4.56
N GLU A 54 -10.35 -2.60 -5.29
CA GLU A 54 -9.46 -3.71 -4.89
C GLU A 54 -8.82 -3.44 -3.52
N LEU A 55 -8.33 -2.22 -3.29
CA LEU A 55 -7.76 -1.84 -1.99
C LEU A 55 -8.81 -1.90 -0.87
N ALA A 56 -10.03 -1.41 -1.11
CA ALA A 56 -11.11 -1.47 -0.13
C ALA A 56 -11.51 -2.92 0.23
N GLU A 57 -11.51 -3.83 -0.76
CA GLU A 57 -11.77 -5.26 -0.53
C GLU A 57 -10.63 -5.94 0.24
N ILE A 58 -9.38 -5.52 0.02
CA ILE A 58 -8.22 -5.98 0.81
C ILE A 58 -8.36 -5.49 2.26
N ASP A 59 -8.57 -4.19 2.47
CA ASP A 59 -8.72 -3.59 3.80
C ASP A 59 -9.86 -4.28 4.58
N ALA A 60 -11.00 -4.53 3.94
CA ALA A 60 -12.14 -5.22 4.56
C ALA A 60 -11.80 -6.65 4.99
N ARG A 61 -11.14 -7.44 4.13
CA ARG A 61 -10.72 -8.81 4.47
C ARG A 61 -9.70 -8.83 5.61
N LEU A 62 -8.78 -7.87 5.66
CA LEU A 62 -7.85 -7.74 6.78
C LEU A 62 -8.59 -7.43 8.09
N VAL A 63 -9.61 -6.57 8.06
CA VAL A 63 -10.45 -6.29 9.25
C VAL A 63 -11.18 -7.55 9.73
N GLU A 64 -11.78 -8.33 8.81
CA GLU A 64 -12.45 -9.59 9.16
C GLU A 64 -11.50 -10.57 9.88
N LEU A 65 -10.25 -10.66 9.42
CA LEU A 65 -9.22 -11.50 10.04
C LEU A 65 -8.82 -10.98 11.42
N ILE A 66 -8.66 -9.66 11.58
CA ILE A 66 -8.37 -9.03 12.86
C ILE A 66 -9.49 -9.31 13.88
N ASP A 67 -10.75 -9.14 13.48
CA ASP A 67 -11.91 -9.36 14.35
C ASP A 67 -12.09 -10.84 14.72
N ALA A 68 -11.70 -11.74 13.81
CA ALA A 68 -11.66 -13.18 14.06
C ALA A 68 -10.44 -13.61 14.92
N GLY A 69 -9.55 -12.68 15.27
CA GLY A 69 -8.33 -12.97 16.06
C GLY A 69 -7.31 -13.81 15.32
N ILE A 70 -7.26 -13.69 13.99
CA ILE A 70 -6.27 -14.38 13.17
C ILE A 70 -4.97 -13.57 13.16
N GLU A 71 -3.85 -14.27 13.31
CA GLU A 71 -2.54 -13.62 13.43
C GLU A 71 -1.99 -13.14 12.07
N PRO A 72 -1.09 -12.13 12.06
CA PRO A 72 -0.46 -11.61 10.85
C PRO A 72 0.23 -12.68 9.98
N GLU A 73 0.89 -13.66 10.61
CA GLU A 73 1.63 -14.74 9.96
C GLU A 73 0.77 -15.94 9.52
N ASP A 74 -0.52 -15.97 9.90
CA ASP A 74 -1.42 -17.05 9.50
C ASP A 74 -1.56 -17.09 7.97
N SER A 75 -1.63 -18.30 7.40
CA SER A 75 -1.72 -18.48 5.95
C SER A 75 -2.89 -17.72 5.33
N ARG A 76 -4.02 -17.61 6.04
CA ARG A 76 -5.19 -16.85 5.56
C ARG A 76 -4.92 -15.35 5.45
N THR A 77 -4.14 -14.81 6.39
CA THR A 77 -3.67 -13.43 6.33
C THR A 77 -2.68 -13.26 5.19
N GLN A 78 -1.74 -14.20 5.05
CA GLN A 78 -0.72 -14.15 4.01
C GLN A 78 -1.31 -14.24 2.59
N ASP A 79 -2.42 -14.95 2.40
CA ASP A 79 -3.16 -14.93 1.13
C ASP A 79 -3.67 -13.52 0.78
N VAL A 80 -4.21 -12.79 1.77
CA VAL A 80 -4.67 -11.40 1.57
C VAL A 80 -3.48 -10.45 1.36
N ILE A 81 -2.35 -10.67 2.04
CA ILE A 81 -1.13 -9.88 1.83
C ILE A 81 -0.50 -10.16 0.46
N ALA A 82 -0.62 -11.37 -0.09
CA ALA A 82 -0.23 -11.65 -1.45
C ALA A 82 -1.06 -10.82 -2.45
N ASP A 83 -2.36 -10.67 -2.20
CA ASP A 83 -3.23 -9.79 -3.01
C ASP A 83 -2.79 -8.33 -2.89
N HIS A 84 -2.50 -7.87 -1.68
CA HIS A 84 -1.97 -6.52 -1.43
C HIS A 84 -0.63 -6.29 -2.14
N PHE A 85 0.29 -7.26 -2.09
CA PHE A 85 1.57 -7.17 -2.79
C PHE A 85 1.37 -7.05 -4.30
N ARG A 86 0.46 -7.85 -4.87
CA ARG A 86 0.11 -7.73 -6.31
C ARG A 86 -0.52 -6.38 -6.63
N TRP A 87 -1.38 -5.86 -5.75
CA TRP A 87 -1.98 -4.55 -5.89
C TRP A 87 -0.93 -3.42 -5.89
N VAL A 88 -0.01 -3.40 -4.90
CA VAL A 88 1.13 -2.46 -4.88
C VAL A 88 1.98 -2.62 -6.13
N SER A 89 2.18 -3.87 -6.57
CA SER A 89 2.97 -4.22 -7.75
C SER A 89 2.36 -3.73 -9.06
N GLN A 90 1.13 -3.20 -9.08
CA GLN A 90 0.57 -2.54 -10.25
C GLN A 90 1.20 -1.15 -10.48
N PHE A 91 1.64 -0.49 -9.41
CA PHE A 91 2.23 0.85 -9.43
C PHE A 91 3.75 0.81 -9.66
N TRP A 92 4.46 -0.08 -8.99
CA TRP A 92 5.92 -0.19 -9.10
C TRP A 92 6.36 -1.62 -8.79
N SER A 93 7.64 -1.95 -8.91
CA SER A 93 8.14 -3.29 -8.56
C SER A 93 8.90 -3.25 -7.23
N PRO A 94 8.23 -3.43 -6.08
CA PRO A 94 8.88 -3.42 -4.78
C PRO A 94 9.78 -4.65 -4.57
N SER A 95 10.98 -4.43 -4.02
CA SER A 95 11.77 -5.50 -3.42
C SER A 95 11.19 -5.91 -2.06
N ALA A 96 11.69 -6.99 -1.47
CA ALA A 96 11.32 -7.40 -0.12
C ALA A 96 11.55 -6.25 0.87
N GLU A 97 12.73 -5.63 0.85
CA GLU A 97 13.09 -4.51 1.73
C GLU A 97 12.18 -3.30 1.52
N ALA A 98 11.89 -2.97 0.25
CA ALA A 98 11.05 -1.84 -0.10
C ALA A 98 9.59 -2.07 0.34
N TYR A 99 9.11 -3.31 0.30
CA TYR A 99 7.77 -3.67 0.78
C TYR A 99 7.68 -3.61 2.31
N VAL A 100 8.73 -4.01 3.05
CA VAL A 100 8.79 -3.80 4.51
C VAL A 100 8.75 -2.31 4.84
N ALA A 101 9.60 -1.51 4.20
CA ALA A 101 9.67 -0.07 4.43
C ALA A 101 8.32 0.63 4.14
N LEU A 102 7.56 0.15 3.15
CA LEU A 102 6.20 0.63 2.87
C LEU A 102 5.24 0.37 4.05
N GLY A 103 5.31 -0.81 4.66
CA GLY A 103 4.50 -1.15 5.83
C GLY A 103 4.83 -0.28 7.05
N ASP A 104 6.12 0.00 7.26
CA ASP A 104 6.57 0.93 8.32
C ASP A 104 6.05 2.34 8.06
N MET A 105 6.13 2.83 6.82
CA MET A 105 5.63 4.15 6.43
C MET A 105 4.13 4.32 6.73
N TYR A 106 3.31 3.28 6.53
CA TYR A 106 1.88 3.31 6.88
C TYR A 106 1.61 3.56 8.37
N ASN A 107 2.57 3.24 9.24
CA ASN A 107 2.49 3.44 10.69
C ASN A 107 3.17 4.72 11.18
N GLU A 108 3.97 5.38 10.33
CA GLU A 108 4.70 6.60 10.70
C GLU A 108 4.01 7.86 10.21
N SER A 109 3.35 7.81 9.05
CA SER A 109 2.70 8.98 8.47
C SER A 109 1.34 9.23 9.13
N PRO A 110 1.10 10.42 9.71
CA PRO A 110 -0.17 10.76 10.35
C PRO A 110 -1.38 10.58 9.43
N ASP A 111 -1.24 10.92 8.15
CA ASP A 111 -2.32 10.86 7.17
C ASP A 111 -2.74 9.40 6.89
N PHE A 112 -1.75 8.50 6.78
CA PHE A 112 -2.03 7.06 6.62
C PHE A 112 -2.62 6.48 7.90
N LEU A 113 -2.05 6.80 9.06
CA LEU A 113 -2.59 6.36 10.35
C LEU A 113 -4.05 6.81 10.54
N GLU A 114 -4.39 8.05 10.18
CA GLU A 114 -5.77 8.54 10.26
C GLU A 114 -6.70 7.72 9.37
N ARG A 115 -6.30 7.45 8.11
CA ARG A 115 -7.06 6.59 7.19
C ARG A 115 -7.29 5.20 7.80
N PHE A 116 -6.24 4.55 8.25
CA PHE A 116 -6.32 3.18 8.80
C PHE A 116 -7.14 3.14 10.08
N ASN A 117 -6.96 4.11 10.98
CA ASN A 117 -7.75 4.21 12.22
C ASN A 117 -9.24 4.48 11.95
N GLY A 118 -9.57 5.20 10.87
CA GLY A 118 -10.95 5.39 10.41
C GLY A 118 -11.62 4.09 9.93
N ILE A 119 -10.83 3.09 9.49
CA ILE A 119 -11.31 1.77 9.10
C ILE A 119 -11.35 0.85 10.32
N HIS A 120 -10.21 0.62 10.97
CA HIS A 120 -10.09 -0.19 12.19
C HIS A 120 -8.78 0.14 12.93
N PRO A 121 -8.80 0.38 14.26
CA PRO A 121 -7.64 0.88 15.02
C PRO A 121 -6.44 -0.07 15.06
N LYS A 122 -6.62 -1.34 14.71
CA LYS A 122 -5.53 -2.33 14.62
C LYS A 122 -5.02 -2.56 13.19
N LEU A 123 -5.63 -1.96 12.17
CA LEU A 123 -5.35 -2.30 10.78
C LEU A 123 -3.92 -1.93 10.37
N ALA A 124 -3.46 -0.71 10.68
CA ALA A 124 -2.10 -0.27 10.36
C ALA A 124 -1.00 -1.16 10.96
N PRO A 125 -0.98 -1.45 12.28
CA PRO A 125 0.06 -2.31 12.86
C PRO A 125 -0.06 -3.76 12.37
N PHE A 126 -1.29 -4.27 12.21
CA PHE A 126 -1.51 -5.63 11.69
C PHE A 126 -0.97 -5.80 10.27
N GLN A 127 -1.28 -4.85 9.38
CA GLN A 127 -0.85 -4.90 7.99
C GLN A 127 0.67 -4.76 7.87
N ARG A 128 1.32 -3.90 8.67
CA ARG A 128 2.78 -3.82 8.73
C ARG A 128 3.42 -5.16 9.09
N ASP A 129 2.95 -5.79 10.17
CA ASP A 129 3.52 -7.04 10.65
C ASP A 129 3.31 -8.18 9.62
N ALA A 130 2.14 -8.21 8.98
CA ALA A 130 1.81 -9.18 7.95
C ALA A 130 2.62 -8.97 6.66
N MET A 131 2.85 -7.72 6.24
CA MET A 131 3.72 -7.35 5.11
C MET A 131 5.18 -7.72 5.38
N ALA A 132 5.67 -7.47 6.59
CA ALA A 132 7.01 -7.86 7.00
C ALA A 132 7.20 -9.38 6.95
N HIS A 133 6.22 -10.13 7.44
CA HIS A 133 6.23 -11.59 7.35
C HIS A 133 6.28 -12.07 5.89
N TYR A 134 5.43 -11.51 5.02
CA TYR A 134 5.38 -11.87 3.61
C TYR A 134 6.71 -11.59 2.89
N ALA A 135 7.30 -10.41 3.12
CA ALA A 135 8.57 -10.04 2.53
C ALA A 135 9.70 -11.00 2.93
N LEU A 136 9.81 -11.31 4.23
CA LEU A 136 10.91 -12.10 4.76
C LEU A 136 10.82 -13.60 4.42
N ASN A 137 9.61 -14.13 4.25
CA ASN A 137 9.39 -15.56 4.08
C ASN A 137 8.99 -15.97 2.67
N ILE A 138 8.42 -15.06 1.88
CA ILE A 138 7.98 -15.35 0.51
C ILE A 138 8.94 -14.68 -0.47
N LEU A 139 9.03 -13.33 -0.45
CA LEU A 139 9.76 -12.59 -1.48
C LEU A 139 11.28 -12.83 -1.49
N ILE A 140 11.90 -13.09 -0.33
CA ILE A 140 13.34 -13.41 -0.26
C ILE A 140 13.62 -14.84 -0.75
N ASN A 141 12.63 -15.73 -0.72
CA ASN A 141 12.78 -17.14 -1.04
C ASN A 141 12.30 -17.52 -2.46
N GLU A 142 11.82 -16.55 -3.25
CA GLU A 142 11.45 -16.68 -4.67
C GLU A 142 12.63 -16.40 -5.62
#